data_AF-A0A1F3ZBS0-F1
#
_entry.id   AF-A0A1F3ZBS0-F1
#
_cell.length_a   1.000
_cell.length_b   1.000
_cell.length_c   1.000
_cell.angle_alpha   90.00
_cell.angle_beta   90.00
_cell.angle_gamma   90.00
#
_symmetry.space_group_name_H-M   'P 1'
#
loop_
_entity.id
_entity.type
_entity.pdbx_description
1 polymer ?
#
loop_
_entity_poly.entity_id
_entity_poly.type
_entity_poly.pdbx_seq_one_letter_code
_entity_poly.pdbx_strand_id
1 'polypeptide(L)'
;MEYSADAVIETAEVSMKGRVHYTPTRERREMVMGAGGEKMQIITRQDKKVAWTLMPSEKMYMETSISQTKAKDDLSSYKIEQTVIGPETVNGVSTTKSKIIMTGPKGEKMGGFMWTTKENITVKMDAIAVDKKEKHRFKTELTNLKVGKQDPKLFEVPPGYQKMSIPGMFMPGR
;
A
#
# COMPACT_ATOMS: atom_id res chain seq x y z
N MET A 1 -11.62 -11.84 -2.08
CA MET A 1 -12.32 -10.54 -2.05
C MET A 1 -11.64 -9.61 -3.04
N GLU A 2 -12.40 -8.86 -3.83
CA GLU A 2 -11.89 -7.87 -4.78
C GLU A 2 -12.60 -6.54 -4.54
N TYR A 3 -11.90 -5.42 -4.73
CA TYR A 3 -12.49 -4.10 -4.54
C TYR A 3 -11.76 -3.00 -5.29
N SER A 4 -12.42 -1.85 -5.40
CA SER A 4 -11.78 -0.58 -5.75
C SER A 4 -12.18 0.50 -4.74
N ALA A 5 -11.30 1.47 -4.52
CA ALA A 5 -11.58 2.61 -3.64
C ALA A 5 -10.70 3.79 -4.03
N ASP A 6 -11.12 5.00 -3.64
CA ASP A 6 -10.20 6.13 -3.56
C ASP A 6 -9.42 6.00 -2.26
N ALA A 7 -8.15 6.38 -2.27
CA ALA A 7 -7.22 6.22 -1.16
C ALA A 7 -6.53 7.54 -0.84
N VAL A 8 -6.47 7.87 0.44
CA VAL A 8 -5.65 8.94 0.98
C VAL A 8 -4.60 8.33 1.90
N ILE A 9 -3.35 8.70 1.68
CA ILE A 9 -2.21 8.32 2.52
C ILE A 9 -1.59 9.60 3.05
N GLU A 10 -1.56 9.73 4.37
CA GLU A 10 -1.03 10.89 5.08
C GLU A 10 0.12 10.45 5.97
N THR A 11 1.26 11.11 5.79
CA THR A 11 2.44 11.01 6.63
C THR A 11 2.75 12.40 7.22
N ALA A 12 3.76 12.52 8.07
CA ALA A 12 4.19 13.82 8.59
C ALA A 12 4.65 14.78 7.48
N GLU A 13 5.16 14.25 6.36
CA GLU A 13 5.81 15.02 5.31
C GLU A 13 4.92 15.22 4.08
N VAL A 14 4.09 14.22 3.75
CA VAL A 14 3.34 14.19 2.49
C VAL A 14 1.92 13.66 2.72
N SER A 15 0.95 14.30 2.05
CA SER A 15 -0.40 13.76 1.82
C SER A 15 -0.53 13.40 0.35
N MET A 16 -0.85 12.14 0.07
CA MET A 16 -1.02 11.60 -1.28
C MET A 16 -2.45 11.13 -1.45
N LYS A 17 -3.06 11.52 -2.57
CA LYS A 17 -4.38 11.04 -2.99
C LYS A 17 -4.23 10.16 -4.21
N GLY A 18 -5.09 9.16 -4.29
CA GLY A 18 -4.95 8.10 -5.26
C GLY A 18 -6.17 7.23 -5.39
N ARG A 19 -6.03 6.20 -6.23
CA ARG A 19 -7.03 5.17 -6.41
C ARG A 19 -6.39 3.80 -6.28
N VAL A 20 -7.08 2.87 -5.65
CA VAL A 20 -6.65 1.49 -5.51
C VAL A 20 -7.65 0.54 -6.17
N HIS A 21 -7.11 -0.43 -6.89
CA HIS A 21 -7.81 -1.61 -7.38
C HIS A 21 -7.11 -2.83 -6.80
N TYR A 22 -7.86 -3.71 -6.17
CA TYR A 22 -7.31 -4.84 -5.42
C TYR A 22 -7.99 -6.14 -5.77
N THR A 23 -7.16 -7.17 -5.89
CA THR A 23 -7.52 -8.59 -5.87
C THR A 23 -6.52 -9.32 -4.96
N PRO A 24 -6.80 -10.56 -4.51
CA PRO A 24 -5.91 -11.27 -3.59
C PRO A 24 -4.47 -11.44 -4.11
N THR A 25 -4.27 -11.45 -5.43
CA THR A 25 -2.96 -11.67 -6.06
C THR A 25 -2.44 -10.47 -6.85
N ARG A 26 -3.24 -9.42 -7.02
CA ARG A 26 -2.91 -8.27 -7.88
C ARG A 26 -3.43 -6.98 -7.28
N GLU A 27 -2.61 -5.96 -7.26
CA GLU A 27 -2.98 -4.62 -6.81
C GLU A 27 -2.53 -3.60 -7.85
N ARG A 28 -3.34 -2.58 -8.09
CA ARG A 28 -2.93 -1.36 -8.79
C ARG A 28 -3.23 -0.17 -7.91
N ARG A 29 -2.23 0.68 -7.71
CA ARG A 29 -2.35 1.91 -6.95
C ARG A 29 -1.90 3.07 -7.81
N GLU A 30 -2.77 4.05 -7.98
CA GLU A 30 -2.48 5.31 -8.64
C GLU A 30 -2.24 6.35 -7.57
N MET A 31 -1.20 7.15 -7.72
CA MET A 31 -0.86 8.22 -6.78
C MET A 31 -0.47 9.47 -7.55
N VAL A 32 -0.71 10.62 -6.93
CA VAL A 32 -0.16 11.90 -7.37
C VAL A 32 0.96 12.28 -6.40
N MET A 33 2.17 12.43 -6.92
CA MET A 33 3.38 12.74 -6.16
C MET A 33 3.74 14.22 -6.26
N GLY A 34 4.15 14.81 -5.13
CA GLY A 34 4.70 16.15 -5.05
C GLY A 34 3.72 17.28 -5.43
N ALA A 35 4.19 18.52 -5.30
CA ALA A 35 3.42 19.72 -5.67
C ALA A 35 3.23 19.85 -7.19
N GLY A 36 4.06 19.18 -7.99
CA GLY A 36 4.00 19.20 -9.46
C GLY A 36 2.90 18.34 -10.07
N GLY A 37 2.16 17.57 -9.26
CA GLY A 37 1.03 16.77 -9.73
C GLY A 37 1.43 15.56 -10.58
N GLU A 38 2.67 15.09 -10.45
CA GLU A 38 3.16 13.98 -11.25
C GLU A 38 2.45 12.68 -10.87
N LYS A 39 1.89 12.01 -11.87
CA LYS A 39 1.14 10.77 -11.66
C LYS A 39 2.11 9.59 -11.66
N MET A 40 2.02 8.76 -10.65
CA MET A 40 2.71 7.48 -10.59
C MET A 40 1.69 6.36 -10.45
N GLN A 41 1.94 5.21 -11.08
CA GLN A 41 1.10 4.03 -10.90
C GLN A 41 1.98 2.85 -10.52
N ILE A 42 1.58 2.11 -9.50
CA ILE A 42 2.27 0.90 -9.06
C ILE A 42 1.32 -0.28 -9.28
N ILE A 43 1.75 -1.24 -10.07
CA ILE A 43 1.04 -2.50 -10.31
C ILE A 43 1.83 -3.61 -9.63
N THR A 44 1.28 -4.20 -8.59
CA THR A 44 1.87 -5.33 -7.87
C THR A 44 1.21 -6.63 -8.33
N ARG A 45 2.04 -7.60 -8.74
CA ARG A 45 1.63 -8.93 -9.20
C ARG A 45 2.23 -10.00 -8.30
N GLN A 46 1.52 -10.35 -7.23
CA GLN A 46 1.97 -11.38 -6.29
C GLN A 46 2.08 -12.75 -6.98
N ASP A 47 1.18 -13.02 -7.94
CA ASP A 47 1.21 -14.20 -8.80
C ASP A 47 2.48 -14.30 -9.67
N LYS A 48 2.97 -13.16 -10.16
CA LYS A 48 4.22 -13.07 -10.96
C LYS A 48 5.46 -12.74 -10.13
N LYS A 49 5.29 -12.45 -8.82
CA LYS A 49 6.34 -11.97 -7.91
C LYS A 49 7.04 -10.68 -8.38
N VAL A 50 6.36 -9.82 -9.14
CA VAL A 50 6.92 -8.55 -9.66
C VAL A 50 6.05 -7.36 -9.28
N ALA A 51 6.67 -6.19 -9.15
CA ALA A 51 6.00 -4.90 -9.07
C ALA A 51 6.48 -4.01 -10.22
N TRP A 52 5.54 -3.38 -10.92
CA TRP A 52 5.81 -2.41 -11.97
C TRP A 52 5.47 -1.01 -11.48
N THR A 53 6.45 -0.11 -11.53
CA THR A 53 6.24 1.32 -11.28
C THR A 53 6.21 2.03 -12.63
N LEU A 54 5.06 2.60 -12.98
CA LEU A 54 4.79 3.26 -14.25
C LEU A 54 4.84 4.79 -14.05
N MET A 55 5.50 5.46 -14.98
CA MET A 55 5.54 6.93 -15.11
C MET A 55 4.81 7.30 -16.40
N PRO A 56 3.51 7.63 -16.33
CA PRO A 56 2.68 7.85 -17.51
C PRO A 56 3.12 9.02 -18.37
N SER A 57 3.66 10.09 -17.77
CA SER A 57 4.17 11.27 -18.49
C SER A 57 5.29 10.91 -19.47
N GLU A 58 6.11 9.92 -19.10
CA GLU A 58 7.27 9.47 -19.89
C GLU A 58 6.96 8.22 -20.72
N LYS A 59 5.80 7.59 -20.50
CA LYS A 59 5.48 6.25 -21.01
C LYS A 59 6.59 5.23 -20.70
N MET A 60 7.14 5.30 -19.51
CA MET A 60 8.16 4.38 -19.05
C MET A 60 7.70 3.60 -17.82
N TYR A 61 8.28 2.42 -17.60
CA TYR A 61 8.06 1.66 -16.38
C TYR A 61 9.33 0.97 -15.89
N MET A 62 9.42 0.81 -14.58
CA MET A 62 10.44 -0.01 -13.91
C MET A 62 9.81 -1.29 -13.41
N GLU A 63 10.50 -2.42 -13.57
CA GLU A 63 10.12 -3.70 -12.95
C GLU A 63 11.07 -4.01 -11.80
N THR A 64 10.50 -4.41 -10.67
CA THR A 64 11.23 -4.85 -9.49
C THR A 64 10.69 -6.19 -9.00
N SER A 65 11.54 -7.01 -8.39
CA SER A 65 11.08 -8.25 -7.75
C SER A 65 10.43 -7.91 -6.40
N ILE A 66 9.24 -8.47 -6.14
CA ILE A 66 8.57 -8.30 -4.85
C ILE A 66 9.42 -8.88 -3.70
N SER A 67 10.27 -9.88 -3.96
CA SER A 67 11.17 -10.41 -2.91
C SER A 67 12.20 -9.38 -2.43
N GLN A 68 12.61 -8.46 -3.29
CA GLN A 68 13.54 -7.37 -2.94
C GLN A 68 12.80 -6.24 -2.20
N THR A 69 11.53 -5.99 -2.51
CA THR A 69 10.69 -5.00 -1.82
C THR A 69 10.20 -5.50 -0.46
N LYS A 70 9.85 -6.78 -0.34
CA LYS A 70 9.42 -7.43 0.92
C LYS A 70 10.49 -7.38 2.01
N ALA A 71 11.78 -7.31 1.67
CA ALA A 71 12.82 -7.13 2.67
C ALA A 71 12.67 -5.83 3.50
N LYS A 72 11.86 -4.84 3.03
CA LYS A 72 11.49 -3.64 3.79
C LYS A 72 10.14 -3.72 4.50
N ASP A 73 9.20 -4.55 4.05
CA ASP A 73 7.82 -4.66 4.55
C ASP A 73 7.49 -6.05 5.16
N ASP A 74 8.49 -6.85 5.51
CA ASP A 74 8.28 -8.18 6.10
C ASP A 74 7.84 -8.09 7.57
N LEU A 75 6.53 -7.91 7.74
CA LEU A 75 5.88 -7.87 9.05
C LEU A 75 5.79 -9.26 9.72
N SER A 76 6.22 -10.36 9.08
CA SER A 76 6.13 -11.70 9.66
C SER A 76 6.99 -11.89 10.91
N SER A 77 8.04 -11.08 11.05
CA SER A 77 8.91 -11.03 12.22
C SER A 77 8.38 -10.15 13.36
N TYR A 78 7.29 -9.40 13.13
CA TYR A 78 6.70 -8.50 14.12
C TYR A 78 5.71 -9.26 15.00
N LYS A 79 5.77 -9.00 16.31
CA LYS A 79 4.69 -9.39 17.23
C LYS A 79 3.52 -8.41 17.05
N ILE A 80 2.37 -8.91 16.63
CA ILE A 80 1.16 -8.10 16.43
C ILE A 80 0.14 -8.44 17.51
N GLU A 81 -0.25 -7.44 18.30
CA GLU A 81 -1.33 -7.50 19.27
C GLU A 81 -2.50 -6.66 18.75
N GLN A 82 -3.67 -7.28 18.64
CA GLN A 82 -4.89 -6.61 18.21
C GLN A 82 -5.97 -6.77 19.28
N THR A 83 -6.56 -5.65 19.70
CA THR A 83 -7.67 -5.62 20.66
C THR A 83 -8.87 -4.98 20.00
N VAL A 84 -9.95 -5.73 19.86
CA VAL A 84 -11.22 -5.20 19.34
C VAL A 84 -11.78 -4.17 20.33
N ILE A 85 -12.13 -3.00 19.82
CA ILE A 85 -12.77 -1.93 20.61
C ILE A 85 -14.29 -1.98 20.41
N GLY A 86 -14.74 -2.19 19.16
CA GLY A 86 -16.15 -2.30 18.85
C GLY A 86 -16.49 -1.90 17.41
N PRO A 87 -17.78 -1.96 17.03
CA PRO A 87 -18.24 -1.54 15.72
C PRO A 87 -18.19 -0.01 15.56
N GLU A 88 -17.83 0.47 14.37
CA GLU A 88 -17.83 1.88 14.01
C GLU A 88 -18.14 2.02 12.50
N THR A 89 -18.78 3.11 12.09
CA THR A 89 -19.02 3.41 10.67
C THR A 89 -18.01 4.46 10.18
N VAL A 90 -17.26 4.13 9.13
CA VAL A 90 -16.26 5.01 8.52
C VAL A 90 -16.62 5.22 7.05
N ASN A 91 -16.83 6.47 6.63
CA ASN A 91 -17.19 6.82 5.24
C ASN A 91 -18.39 6.03 4.69
N GLY A 92 -19.38 5.78 5.54
CA GLY A 92 -20.57 4.98 5.20
C GLY A 92 -20.35 3.46 5.19
N VAL A 93 -19.15 2.98 5.51
CA VAL A 93 -18.81 1.55 5.57
C VAL A 93 -18.87 1.06 7.01
N SER A 94 -19.57 -0.04 7.25
CA SER A 94 -19.58 -0.70 8.56
C SER A 94 -18.24 -1.40 8.83
N THR A 95 -17.59 -1.04 9.92
CA THR A 95 -16.27 -1.55 10.29
C THR A 95 -16.22 -1.98 11.75
N THR A 96 -15.18 -2.74 12.10
CA THR A 96 -14.79 -2.97 13.49
C THR A 96 -13.51 -2.20 13.76
N LYS A 97 -13.56 -1.30 14.74
CA LYS A 97 -12.39 -0.61 15.26
C LYS A 97 -11.61 -1.56 16.15
N SER A 98 -10.31 -1.66 15.90
CA SER A 98 -9.36 -2.38 16.74
C SER A 98 -8.18 -1.49 17.08
N LYS A 99 -7.67 -1.60 18.30
CA LYS A 99 -6.35 -1.11 18.66
C LYS A 99 -5.31 -2.11 18.18
N ILE A 100 -4.27 -1.63 17.51
CA ILE A 100 -3.15 -2.44 17.04
C ILE A 100 -1.86 -2.00 17.73
N ILE A 101 -1.04 -2.96 18.13
CA ILE A 101 0.31 -2.74 18.63
C ILE A 101 1.21 -3.75 17.93
N MET A 102 2.20 -3.26 17.19
CA MET A 102 3.21 -4.06 16.52
C MET A 102 4.56 -3.79 17.17
N THR A 103 5.29 -4.85 17.49
CA THR A 103 6.65 -4.77 18.04
C THR A 103 7.59 -5.56 17.14
N GLY A 104 8.56 -4.86 16.57
CA GLY A 104 9.61 -5.43 15.73
C GLY A 104 10.74 -6.07 16.55
N PRO A 105 11.54 -6.94 15.93
CA PRO A 105 12.60 -7.69 16.60
C PRO A 105 13.77 -6.82 17.08
N LYS A 106 13.93 -5.60 16.55
CA LYS A 106 15.00 -4.66 16.96
C LYS A 106 14.47 -3.52 17.85
N GLY A 107 13.24 -3.67 18.36
CA GLY A 107 12.61 -2.71 19.27
C GLY A 107 11.79 -1.63 18.58
N GLU A 108 11.59 -1.71 17.26
CA GLU A 108 10.65 -0.88 16.53
C GLU A 108 9.24 -1.08 17.10
N LYS A 109 8.48 -0.01 17.28
CA LYS A 109 7.10 -0.10 17.77
C LYS A 109 6.16 0.69 16.88
N MET A 110 5.02 0.11 16.55
CA MET A 110 3.93 0.81 15.90
C MET A 110 2.66 0.61 16.71
N GLY A 111 1.93 1.68 17.00
CA GLY A 111 0.69 1.61 17.75
C GLY A 111 -0.36 2.50 17.11
N GLY A 112 -1.60 2.05 17.08
CA GLY A 112 -2.66 2.81 16.44
C GLY A 112 -4.03 2.16 16.51
N PHE A 113 -4.92 2.66 15.67
CA PHE A 113 -6.23 2.10 15.43
C PHE A 113 -6.38 1.70 13.98
N MET A 114 -7.08 0.60 13.77
CA MET A 114 -7.42 0.07 12.46
C MET A 114 -8.93 -0.18 12.41
N TRP A 115 -9.55 0.18 11.30
CA TRP A 115 -10.97 -0.05 11.04
C TRP A 115 -11.10 -0.99 9.86
N THR A 116 -11.65 -2.16 10.12
CA THR A 116 -11.68 -3.26 9.14
C THR A 116 -13.12 -3.69 8.89
N THR A 117 -13.49 -3.96 7.63
CA THR A 117 -14.79 -4.53 7.29
C THR A 117 -14.88 -6.01 7.68
N LYS A 118 -16.07 -6.61 7.62
CA LYS A 118 -16.25 -8.05 7.86
C LYS A 118 -15.46 -8.91 6.87
N GLU A 119 -15.19 -8.39 5.69
CA GLU A 119 -14.44 -9.05 4.63
C GLU A 119 -12.92 -8.77 4.70
N ASN A 120 -12.44 -8.27 5.83
CA ASN A 120 -11.04 -7.97 6.10
C ASN A 120 -10.43 -6.85 5.24
N ILE A 121 -11.24 -5.89 4.77
CA ILE A 121 -10.71 -4.69 4.10
C ILE A 121 -10.41 -3.62 5.16
N THR A 122 -9.16 -3.18 5.26
CA THR A 122 -8.79 -2.04 6.09
C THR A 122 -9.24 -0.74 5.44
N VAL A 123 -10.32 -0.16 5.97
CA VAL A 123 -10.91 1.10 5.48
C VAL A 123 -10.14 2.29 6.00
N LYS A 124 -9.65 2.21 7.24
CA LYS A 124 -8.90 3.29 7.87
C LYS A 124 -7.82 2.73 8.78
N MET A 125 -6.70 3.42 8.82
CA MET A 125 -5.66 3.20 9.82
C MET A 125 -5.13 4.56 10.26
N ASP A 126 -4.90 4.71 11.56
CA ASP A 126 -4.24 5.87 12.16
C ASP A 126 -3.28 5.35 13.21
N ALA A 127 -1.99 5.44 12.89
CA ALA A 127 -0.93 4.82 13.66
C ALA A 127 0.26 5.76 13.84
N ILE A 128 1.03 5.51 14.88
CA ILE A 128 2.31 6.14 15.14
C ILE A 128 3.35 5.03 15.18
N ALA A 129 4.34 5.12 14.30
CA ALA A 129 5.54 4.32 14.35
C ALA A 129 6.61 5.06 15.17
N VAL A 130 7.38 4.30 15.93
CA VAL A 130 8.52 4.77 16.72
C VAL A 130 9.74 4.00 16.26
N ASP A 131 10.69 4.71 15.64
CA ASP A 131 12.01 4.19 15.28
C ASP A 131 13.07 5.09 15.91
N LYS A 132 14.04 4.50 16.64
CA LYS A 132 15.18 5.20 17.26
C LYS A 132 14.86 6.55 17.94
N LYS A 133 13.70 6.63 18.61
CA LYS A 133 13.12 7.79 19.33
C LYS A 133 12.38 8.82 18.47
N GLU A 134 12.35 8.69 17.16
CA GLU A 134 11.50 9.52 16.29
C GLU A 134 10.09 8.93 16.21
N LYS A 135 9.09 9.80 16.17
CA LYS A 135 7.67 9.42 16.04
C LYS A 135 7.16 9.83 14.67
N HIS A 136 6.73 8.85 13.90
CA HIS A 136 6.20 9.04 12.55
C HIS A 136 4.73 8.68 12.55
N ARG A 137 3.86 9.66 12.34
CA ARG A 137 2.43 9.39 12.19
C ARG A 137 2.13 8.95 10.76
N PHE A 138 1.31 7.92 10.64
CA PHE A 138 0.85 7.36 9.39
C PHE A 138 -0.66 7.19 9.45
N LYS A 139 -1.37 7.75 8.48
CA LYS A 139 -2.81 7.61 8.34
C LYS A 139 -3.15 7.18 6.92
N THR A 140 -4.03 6.19 6.81
CA THR A 140 -4.61 5.78 5.53
C THR A 140 -6.10 5.74 5.65
N GLU A 141 -6.79 6.18 4.61
CA GLU A 141 -8.24 6.18 4.57
C GLU A 141 -8.74 5.86 3.17
N LEU A 142 -9.69 4.93 3.10
CA LEU A 142 -10.41 4.57 1.89
C LEU A 142 -11.77 5.28 1.89
N THR A 143 -12.11 5.83 0.73
CA THR A 143 -13.43 6.39 0.44
C THR A 143 -13.95 5.78 -0.85
N ASN A 144 -15.25 5.90 -1.11
CA ASN A 144 -15.90 5.35 -2.31
C ASN A 144 -15.60 3.84 -2.52
N LEU A 145 -15.53 3.08 -1.42
CA LEU A 145 -15.24 1.65 -1.46
C LEU A 145 -16.33 0.90 -2.24
N LYS A 146 -15.91 0.20 -3.29
CA LYS A 146 -16.76 -0.65 -4.11
C LYS A 146 -16.19 -2.06 -4.13
N VAL A 147 -16.84 -2.93 -3.37
CA VAL A 147 -16.55 -4.36 -3.39
C VAL A 147 -17.10 -4.96 -4.67
N GLY A 148 -16.27 -5.72 -5.39
CA GLY A 148 -16.65 -6.36 -6.64
C GLY A 148 -15.45 -6.75 -7.50
N LYS A 149 -15.71 -7.56 -8.52
CA LYS A 149 -14.68 -8.02 -9.47
C LYS A 149 -13.99 -6.85 -10.14
N GLN A 150 -12.66 -6.94 -10.27
CA GLN A 150 -11.82 -5.99 -10.97
C GLN A 150 -11.48 -6.52 -12.38
N ASP A 151 -11.42 -5.62 -13.36
CA ASP A 151 -10.99 -5.96 -14.71
C ASP A 151 -9.52 -6.41 -14.68
N PRO A 152 -9.19 -7.65 -15.13
CA PRO A 152 -7.81 -8.13 -15.21
C PRO A 152 -6.85 -7.19 -15.95
N LYS A 153 -7.35 -6.43 -16.95
CA LYS A 153 -6.52 -5.50 -17.74
C LYS A 153 -5.96 -4.34 -16.94
N LEU A 154 -6.57 -4.00 -15.79
CA LEU A 154 -6.06 -2.95 -14.90
C LEU A 154 -4.69 -3.32 -14.31
N PHE A 155 -4.36 -4.61 -14.26
CA PHE A 155 -3.16 -5.14 -13.62
C PHE A 155 -2.08 -5.57 -14.61
N GLU A 156 -2.12 -5.05 -15.83
CA GLU A 156 -1.07 -5.22 -16.84
C GLU A 156 -0.49 -3.85 -17.20
N VAL A 157 0.77 -3.83 -17.66
CA VAL A 157 1.39 -2.61 -18.18
C VAL A 157 0.65 -2.20 -19.47
N PRO A 158 0.17 -0.95 -19.61
CA PRO A 158 -0.52 -0.51 -20.81
C PRO A 158 0.38 -0.58 -22.05
N PRO A 159 -0.18 -0.80 -23.25
CA PRO A 159 0.57 -0.76 -24.49
C PRO A 159 1.31 0.57 -24.69
N GLY A 160 2.50 0.51 -25.29
CA GLY A 160 3.33 1.69 -25.59
C GLY A 160 4.23 2.17 -24.45
N TYR A 161 4.24 1.48 -23.31
CA TYR A 161 5.21 1.72 -22.24
C TYR A 161 6.55 1.03 -22.52
N GLN A 162 7.65 1.73 -22.27
CA GLN A 162 9.00 1.20 -22.39
C GLN A 162 9.56 0.81 -21.03
N LYS A 163 10.16 -0.39 -20.96
CA LYS A 163 10.85 -0.82 -19.74
C LYS A 163 12.13 -0.01 -19.60
N MET A 164 12.31 0.66 -18.47
CA MET A 164 13.59 1.26 -18.13
C MET A 164 14.60 0.14 -17.88
N SER A 165 15.65 0.11 -18.69
CA SER A 165 16.85 -0.65 -18.40
C SER A 165 17.70 0.16 -17.45
N ILE A 166 17.73 -0.19 -16.16
CA ILE A 166 18.66 0.42 -15.19
C ILE A 166 19.99 -0.34 -15.31
N PRO A 167 21.04 0.25 -15.90
CA PRO A 167 22.36 -0.37 -15.92
C PRO A 167 22.89 -0.41 -14.48
N GLY A 168 23.24 -1.59 -13.96
CA GLY A 168 23.89 -1.73 -12.65
C GLY A 168 23.05 -2.30 -11.50
N MET A 169 21.73 -2.50 -11.68
CA MET A 169 20.90 -3.16 -10.64
C MET A 169 21.02 -4.70 -10.64
N PHE A 170 21.79 -5.25 -11.58
CA PHE A 170 22.07 -6.69 -11.76
C PHE A 170 23.49 -7.13 -11.37
N MET A 171 24.23 -6.36 -10.55
CA MET A 171 25.46 -6.93 -9.96
C MET A 171 25.13 -7.65 -8.64
N PRO A 172 25.03 -8.98 -8.59
CA PRO A 172 25.38 -9.68 -7.37
C PRO A 172 26.86 -9.35 -7.11
N GLY A 173 27.14 -8.91 -5.88
CA GLY A 173 28.50 -8.58 -5.44
C GLY A 173 29.48 -9.66 -5.86
N ARG A 174 30.57 -9.21 -6.48
CA ARG A 174 31.74 -10.05 -6.77
C ARG A 174 32.60 -10.17 -5.53
#